data_AF-A0A4R5VQ48-F1
#
_entry.id   AF-A0A4R5VQ48-F1
#
_cell.length_a   1.000
_cell.length_b   1.000
_cell.length_c   1.000
_cell.angle_alpha   90.00
_cell.angle_beta   90.00
_cell.angle_gamma   90.00
#
_symmetry.space_group_name_H-M   'P 1'
#
loop_
_entity.id
_entity.type
_entity.pdbx_description
1 polymer ?
#
loop_
_entity_poly.entity_id
_entity_poly.type
_entity_poly.pdbx_seq_one_letter_code
_entity_poly.pdbx_strand_id
1 'polypeptide(L)'
;MNQQRTPKIVDPQKDNQPIKIFAILLWGLFLLINTWTNNLELMIHSGSVEFQWNSSPDFISFFNFNDIALIHPYFVVIKLGHFIGFAIMDLLIFNLLKSHKSSITISVAFAFFTEFFQLYWGRDGRLYDLGIDTLGILTIYITIKTLNKEDQKK
;
A
#
# COMPACT_ATOMS: atom_id res chain seq x y z
N MET A 1 1.00 -58.72 6.09
CA MET A 1 1.98 -57.65 6.38
C MET A 1 1.34 -56.33 5.94
N ASN A 2 0.51 -55.72 6.80
CA ASN A 2 -0.25 -54.50 6.46
C ASN A 2 0.58 -53.27 6.81
N GLN A 3 1.07 -52.56 5.80
CA GLN A 3 1.61 -51.21 5.98
C GLN A 3 0.43 -50.25 6.21
N GLN A 4 0.16 -49.91 7.47
CA GLN A 4 -0.70 -48.79 7.81
C GLN A 4 -0.02 -47.50 7.31
N ARG A 5 -0.57 -46.90 6.26
CA ARG A 5 -0.21 -45.52 5.89
C ARG A 5 -0.80 -44.60 6.96
N THR A 6 0.05 -44.07 7.82
CA THR A 6 -0.33 -42.98 8.72
C THR A 6 -0.79 -41.79 7.86
N PRO A 7 -1.91 -41.13 8.19
CA PRO A 7 -2.30 -39.91 7.51
C PRO A 7 -1.21 -38.86 7.72
N LYS A 8 -0.72 -38.27 6.63
CA LYS A 8 0.12 -37.07 6.71
C LYS A 8 -0.74 -35.99 7.37
N ILE A 9 -0.45 -35.69 8.63
CA ILE A 9 -0.98 -34.50 9.29
C ILE A 9 -0.35 -33.33 8.51
N VAL A 10 -1.16 -32.72 7.63
CA VAL A 10 -0.78 -31.47 7.00
C VAL A 10 -0.78 -30.44 8.11
N ASP A 11 0.42 -30.00 8.48
CA ASP A 11 0.64 -29.03 9.55
C ASP A 11 -0.14 -27.74 9.21
N PRO A 12 -1.15 -27.35 10.00
CA PRO A 12 -2.02 -26.21 9.70
C PRO A 12 -1.27 -24.86 9.76
N GLN A 13 0.00 -24.87 10.16
CA GLN A 13 0.89 -23.70 10.19
C GLN A 13 2.14 -23.86 9.35
N LYS A 14 2.04 -24.43 8.13
CA LYS A 14 3.11 -24.20 7.16
C LYS A 14 3.09 -22.71 6.79
N ASP A 15 3.91 -21.92 7.46
CA ASP A 15 4.08 -20.50 7.19
C ASP A 15 4.56 -20.33 5.75
N ASN A 16 3.62 -20.01 4.86
CA ASN A 16 3.87 -19.87 3.43
C ASN A 16 4.48 -18.50 3.13
N GLN A 17 5.63 -18.23 3.78
CA GLN A 17 6.53 -17.09 3.53
C GLN A 17 6.64 -16.72 2.04
N PRO A 18 6.92 -17.65 1.09
CA PRO A 18 7.03 -17.28 -0.32
C PRO A 18 5.73 -16.72 -0.91
N ILE A 19 4.57 -17.21 -0.49
CA ILE A 19 3.27 -16.71 -0.97
C ILE A 19 3.02 -15.30 -0.42
N LYS A 20 3.35 -15.06 0.85
CA LYS A 20 3.22 -13.73 1.47
C LYS A 20 4.13 -12.70 0.79
N ILE A 21 5.39 -13.07 0.53
CA ILE A 21 6.33 -12.22 -0.19
C ILE A 21 5.81 -11.94 -1.61
N PHE A 22 5.34 -12.96 -2.32
CA PHE A 22 4.75 -12.79 -3.65
C PHE A 22 3.56 -11.83 -3.63
N ALA A 23 2.66 -11.95 -2.65
CA ALA A 23 1.52 -11.05 -2.50
C ALA A 23 1.96 -9.59 -2.24
N ILE A 24 2.98 -9.38 -1.40
CA ILE A 24 3.55 -8.05 -1.14
C ILE A 24 4.14 -7.46 -2.42
N LEU A 25 4.92 -8.24 -3.18
CA LEU A 25 5.54 -7.78 -4.42
C LEU A 25 4.49 -7.45 -5.48
N LEU A 26 3.47 -8.31 -5.63
CA LEU A 26 2.39 -8.10 -6.58
C LEU A 26 1.58 -6.84 -6.23
N TRP A 27 1.25 -6.66 -4.95
CA TRP A 27 0.53 -5.47 -4.49
C TRP A 27 1.38 -4.21 -4.60
N GLY A 28 2.67 -4.29 -4.30
CA GLY A 28 3.62 -3.19 -4.48
C GLY A 28 3.71 -2.75 -5.93
N LEU A 29 3.83 -3.70 -6.86
CA LEU A 29 3.82 -3.40 -8.29
C LEU A 29 2.50 -2.75 -8.73
N PHE A 30 1.36 -3.26 -8.24
CA PHE A 30 0.07 -2.65 -8.49
C PHE A 30 0.05 -1.18 -8.01
N LEU A 31 0.50 -0.89 -6.79
CA LEU A 31 0.58 0.50 -6.29
C LEU A 31 1.53 1.37 -7.13
N LEU A 32 2.68 0.86 -7.54
CA LEU A 32 3.62 1.59 -8.39
C LEU A 32 3.00 1.98 -9.73
N ILE A 33 2.30 1.06 -10.39
CA ILE A 33 1.63 1.34 -11.67
C ILE A 33 0.56 2.43 -11.48
N ASN A 34 -0.24 2.34 -10.41
CA ASN A 34 -1.32 3.30 -10.16
C ASN A 34 -0.82 4.68 -9.72
N THR A 35 0.30 4.76 -9.00
CA THR A 35 0.87 6.03 -8.52
C THR A 35 1.74 6.72 -9.57
N TRP A 36 2.40 5.96 -10.44
CA TRP A 36 3.33 6.51 -11.44
C TRP A 36 2.74 6.65 -12.84
N THR A 37 1.55 6.11 -13.11
CA THR A 37 0.85 6.39 -14.38
C THR A 37 0.55 7.88 -14.48
N ASN A 38 0.96 8.53 -15.58
CA ASN A 38 0.79 9.96 -15.79
C ASN A 38 -0.68 10.38 -15.71
N ASN A 39 -1.55 9.57 -16.31
CA ASN A 39 -3.00 9.80 -16.35
C ASN A 39 -3.77 8.62 -15.77
N LEU A 40 -4.08 8.73 -14.47
CA LEU A 40 -4.87 7.73 -13.75
C LEU A 40 -6.31 7.62 -14.29
N GLU A 41 -6.90 8.73 -14.74
CA GLU A 41 -8.26 8.74 -15.30
C GLU A 41 -8.30 7.91 -16.58
N LEU A 42 -7.35 8.15 -17.47
CA LEU A 42 -7.21 7.43 -18.72
C LEU A 42 -6.89 5.93 -18.47
N MET A 43 -6.07 5.61 -17.46
CA MET A 43 -5.84 4.22 -17.09
C MET A 43 -7.12 3.52 -16.61
N ILE A 44 -7.97 4.21 -15.83
CA ILE A 44 -9.24 3.64 -15.34
C ILE A 44 -10.27 3.49 -16.47
N HIS A 45 -10.37 4.48 -17.36
CA HIS A 45 -11.41 4.51 -18.39
C HIS A 45 -11.06 3.77 -19.67
N SER A 46 -9.79 3.83 -20.11
CA SER A 46 -9.34 3.20 -21.37
C SER A 46 -8.25 2.16 -21.19
N GLY A 47 -7.76 1.91 -19.96
CA GLY A 47 -6.72 0.91 -19.70
C GLY A 47 -5.34 1.29 -20.23
N SER A 48 -5.14 2.52 -20.69
CA SER A 48 -3.86 3.00 -21.19
C SER A 48 -2.99 3.46 -20.03
N VAL A 49 -1.77 2.92 -20.00
CA VAL A 49 -0.75 3.26 -19.00
C VAL A 49 0.32 4.05 -19.72
N GLU A 50 0.53 5.29 -19.28
CA GLU A 50 1.52 6.19 -19.85
C GLU A 50 2.46 6.65 -18.73
N PHE A 51 3.75 6.67 -19.00
CA PHE A 51 4.77 7.14 -18.07
C PHE A 51 5.53 8.29 -18.71
N GLN A 52 5.70 9.39 -17.98
CA GLN A 52 6.44 10.55 -18.48
C GLN A 52 7.63 10.86 -17.57
N TRP A 53 8.85 10.56 -18.02
CA TRP A 53 10.03 10.86 -17.22
C TRP A 53 10.40 12.35 -17.26
N ASN A 54 10.52 12.99 -16.10
CA ASN A 54 11.03 14.33 -15.90
C ASN A 54 12.34 14.26 -15.11
N SER A 55 13.46 14.61 -15.75
CA SER A 55 14.79 14.61 -15.12
C SER A 55 15.04 15.83 -14.21
N SER A 56 14.12 16.80 -14.18
CA SER A 56 14.23 18.02 -13.38
C SER A 56 12.88 18.37 -12.76
N PRO A 57 12.39 17.55 -11.81
CA PRO A 57 11.13 17.82 -11.13
C PRO A 57 11.18 19.07 -10.26
N ASP A 58 10.04 19.77 -10.17
CA ASP A 58 9.86 20.84 -9.20
C ASP A 58 9.54 20.25 -7.82
N PHE A 59 10.53 20.16 -6.94
CA PHE A 59 10.34 19.65 -5.58
C PHE A 59 9.53 20.58 -4.68
N ILE A 60 9.42 21.87 -5.01
CA ILE A 60 8.60 22.81 -4.21
C ILE A 60 7.13 22.45 -4.35
N SER A 61 6.72 21.97 -5.53
CA SER A 61 5.36 21.48 -5.78
C SER A 61 4.92 20.36 -4.82
N PHE A 62 5.86 19.60 -4.24
CA PHE A 62 5.56 18.57 -3.24
C PHE A 62 4.86 19.14 -1.99
N PHE A 63 5.15 20.39 -1.65
CA PHE A 63 4.57 21.12 -0.53
C PHE A 63 3.39 22.01 -0.94
N ASN A 64 2.85 21.85 -2.15
CA ASN A 64 1.66 22.57 -2.58
C ASN A 64 0.40 21.94 -1.96
N PHE A 65 -0.43 22.75 -1.29
CA PHE A 65 -1.69 22.31 -0.68
C PHE A 65 -2.93 22.95 -1.31
N ASN A 66 -2.76 23.77 -2.36
CA ASN A 66 -3.85 24.51 -2.98
C ASN A 66 -4.91 23.58 -3.61
N ASP A 67 -4.49 22.39 -4.04
CA ASP A 67 -5.35 21.39 -4.67
C ASP A 67 -6.46 20.88 -3.73
N ILE A 68 -6.24 20.95 -2.41
CA ILE A 68 -7.23 20.57 -1.39
C ILE A 68 -8.46 21.49 -1.43
N ALA A 69 -8.31 22.74 -1.88
CA ALA A 69 -9.44 23.68 -2.00
C ALA A 69 -10.38 23.31 -3.17
N LEU A 70 -9.96 22.42 -4.07
CA LEU A 70 -10.70 22.00 -5.26
C LEU A 70 -11.20 20.56 -5.12
N ILE A 71 -11.98 20.29 -4.07
CA ILE A 71 -12.57 18.97 -3.83
C ILE A 71 -13.60 18.67 -4.92
N HIS A 72 -13.32 17.63 -5.70
CA HIS A 72 -14.23 17.07 -6.70
C HIS A 72 -14.32 15.54 -6.51
N PRO A 73 -15.37 14.86 -6.99
CA PRO A 73 -15.59 13.44 -6.71
C PRO A 73 -14.40 12.54 -7.10
N TYR A 74 -13.74 12.86 -8.21
CA TYR A 74 -12.57 12.13 -8.68
C TYR A 74 -11.38 12.25 -7.70
N PHE A 75 -11.13 13.45 -7.17
CA PHE A 75 -10.14 13.65 -6.10
C PHE A 75 -10.38 12.72 -4.91
N VAL A 76 -11.63 12.62 -4.44
CA VAL A 76 -11.99 11.76 -3.30
C VAL A 76 -11.71 10.29 -3.60
N VAL A 77 -12.05 9.80 -4.80
CA VAL A 77 -11.79 8.42 -5.22
C VAL A 77 -10.29 8.12 -5.21
N ILE A 78 -9.46 9.04 -5.73
CA ILE A 78 -7.99 8.89 -5.70
C ILE A 78 -7.50 8.79 -4.26
N LYS A 79 -7.92 9.71 -3.38
CA LYS A 79 -7.45 9.75 -1.99
C LYS A 79 -7.90 8.52 -1.19
N LEU A 80 -9.09 7.99 -1.47
CA LEU A 80 -9.53 6.72 -0.92
C LEU A 80 -8.70 5.55 -1.45
N GLY A 81 -8.32 5.56 -2.73
CA GLY A 81 -7.42 4.57 -3.32
C GLY A 81 -6.06 4.54 -2.62
N HIS A 82 -5.47 5.71 -2.36
CA HIS A 82 -4.25 5.89 -1.56
C HIS A 82 -4.41 5.29 -0.17
N PHE A 83 -5.42 5.75 0.58
CA PHE A 83 -5.69 5.28 1.94
C PHE A 83 -5.85 3.76 2.01
N ILE A 84 -6.71 3.18 1.18
CA ILE A 84 -7.00 1.74 1.17
C ILE A 84 -5.79 0.96 0.66
N GLY A 85 -5.11 1.47 -0.38
CA GLY A 85 -3.95 0.85 -1.00
C GLY A 85 -2.81 0.61 -0.01
N PHE A 86 -2.48 1.65 0.76
CA PHE A 86 -1.42 1.58 1.76
C PHE A 86 -1.85 0.86 3.05
N ALA A 87 -3.15 0.88 3.40
CA ALA A 87 -3.68 0.01 4.45
C ALA A 87 -3.48 -1.47 4.08
N ILE A 88 -3.82 -1.89 2.86
CA ILE A 88 -3.61 -3.27 2.41
C ILE A 88 -2.11 -3.62 2.40
N MET A 89 -1.25 -2.71 1.94
CA MET A 89 0.20 -2.91 1.97
C MET A 89 0.70 -3.19 3.40
N ASP A 90 0.32 -2.37 4.38
CA ASP A 90 0.71 -2.59 5.78
C ASP A 90 0.18 -3.90 6.33
N LEU A 91 -1.06 -4.27 6.02
CA LEU A 91 -1.62 -5.55 6.44
C LEU A 91 -0.82 -6.75 5.89
N LEU A 92 -0.39 -6.68 4.63
CA LEU A 92 0.41 -7.74 4.01
C LEU A 92 1.80 -7.84 4.66
N ILE A 93 2.48 -6.71 4.87
CA ILE A 93 3.80 -6.68 5.52
C ILE A 93 3.68 -7.13 6.99
N PHE A 94 2.66 -6.69 7.71
CA PHE A 94 2.40 -7.15 9.08
C PHE A 94 2.18 -8.66 9.11
N ASN A 95 1.45 -9.22 8.13
CA ASN A 95 1.24 -10.66 8.05
C ASN A 95 2.50 -11.48 7.77
N LEU A 96 3.50 -10.87 7.14
CA LEU A 96 4.83 -11.45 6.94
C LEU A 96 5.70 -11.33 8.20
N LEU A 97 5.82 -10.13 8.77
CA LEU A 97 6.81 -9.81 9.80
C LEU A 97 6.28 -9.99 11.23
N LYS A 98 4.96 -9.98 11.42
CA LYS A 98 4.27 -10.02 12.72
C LYS A 98 4.75 -8.95 13.71
N SER A 99 5.33 -7.87 13.21
CA SER A 99 5.87 -6.74 13.98
C SER A 99 5.23 -5.45 13.49
N HIS A 100 4.47 -4.79 14.35
CA HIS A 100 3.84 -3.50 14.05
C HIS A 100 4.87 -2.43 13.68
N LYS A 101 5.97 -2.34 14.45
CA LYS A 101 7.01 -1.33 14.22
C LYS A 101 7.64 -1.50 12.84
N SER A 102 8.02 -2.74 12.50
CA SER A 102 8.66 -3.04 11.22
C SER A 102 7.70 -2.82 10.06
N SER A 103 6.44 -3.27 10.20
CA SER A 103 5.41 -3.08 9.18
C SER A 103 5.19 -1.61 8.87
N ILE A 104 4.88 -0.80 9.89
CA ILE A 104 4.63 0.63 9.72
C ILE A 104 5.84 1.32 9.10
N THR A 105 7.06 1.00 9.57
CA THR A 105 8.28 1.64 9.07
C THR A 105 8.49 1.35 7.59
N ILE A 106 8.32 0.09 7.16
CA ILE A 106 8.49 -0.29 5.76
C ILE A 106 7.37 0.30 4.90
N SER A 107 6.12 0.24 5.36
CA SER A 107 4.97 0.79 4.63
C SER A 107 5.07 2.30 4.44
N VAL A 108 5.47 3.05 5.48
CA VAL A 108 5.64 4.51 5.40
C VAL A 108 6.84 4.88 4.52
N ALA A 109 7.95 4.13 4.62
CA ALA A 109 9.09 4.33 3.72
C ALA A 109 8.71 4.08 2.26
N PHE A 110 7.90 3.05 2.00
CA PHE A 110 7.39 2.76 0.67
C PHE A 110 6.43 3.85 0.18
N ALA A 111 5.51 4.34 1.00
CA ALA A 111 4.62 5.46 0.67
C ALA A 111 5.40 6.75 0.35
N PHE A 112 6.42 7.06 1.15
CA PHE A 112 7.30 8.19 0.87
C PHE A 112 8.00 8.01 -0.48
N PHE A 113 8.52 6.81 -0.76
CA PHE A 113 9.17 6.51 -2.02
C PHE A 113 8.21 6.66 -3.20
N THR A 114 7.00 6.10 -3.14
CA THR A 114 6.04 6.21 -4.24
C THR A 114 5.71 7.66 -4.53
N GLU A 115 5.38 8.44 -3.49
CA GLU A 115 5.01 9.85 -3.62
C GLU A 115 6.14 10.76 -4.08
N PHE A 116 7.34 10.57 -3.52
CA PHE A 116 8.49 11.36 -3.92
C PHE A 116 8.88 11.08 -5.37
N PHE A 117 8.80 9.83 -5.82
CA PHE A 117 9.12 9.46 -7.19
C PHE A 117 8.04 9.86 -8.20
N GLN A 118 6.79 10.09 -7.80
CA GLN A 118 5.76 10.61 -8.71
C GLN A 118 6.22 11.88 -9.44
N LEU A 119 6.99 12.75 -8.77
CA LEU A 119 7.52 13.98 -9.36
C LEU A 119 8.38 13.72 -10.61
N TYR A 120 9.12 12.61 -10.63
CA TYR A 120 9.93 12.21 -11.79
C TYR A 120 9.08 11.56 -12.89
N TRP A 121 7.86 11.11 -12.59
CA TRP A 121 6.95 10.50 -13.56
C TRP A 121 5.92 11.48 -14.14
N GLY A 122 6.18 12.79 -13.99
CA GLY A 122 5.33 13.85 -14.52
C GLY A 122 4.05 14.06 -13.72
N ARG A 123 3.98 13.46 -12.52
CA ARG A 123 2.82 13.48 -11.64
C ARG A 123 3.03 14.40 -10.45
N ASP A 124 1.89 14.89 -9.96
CA ASP A 124 1.81 15.68 -8.73
C ASP A 124 1.98 14.79 -7.50
N GLY A 125 3.23 14.55 -7.10
CA GLY A 125 3.52 14.04 -5.76
C GLY A 125 3.21 15.12 -4.73
N ARG A 126 2.51 14.78 -3.64
CA ARG A 126 2.07 15.75 -2.62
C ARG A 126 2.33 15.25 -1.21
N LEU A 127 2.78 16.14 -0.33
CA LEU A 127 3.02 15.81 1.07
C LEU A 127 1.74 15.36 1.80
N TYR A 128 0.58 15.91 1.43
CA TYR A 128 -0.68 15.46 2.03
C TYR A 128 -1.09 14.05 1.57
N ASP A 129 -0.64 13.59 0.39
CA ASP A 129 -0.89 12.23 -0.07
C ASP A 129 -0.11 11.22 0.77
N LEU A 130 1.16 11.52 1.07
CA LEU A 130 1.93 10.77 2.07
C LEU A 130 1.23 10.74 3.44
N GLY A 131 0.58 11.85 3.83
CA GLY A 131 -0.24 11.91 5.03
C GLY A 131 -1.42 10.93 4.99
N ILE A 132 -2.16 10.90 3.89
CA ILE A 132 -3.30 10.01 3.66
C ILE A 132 -2.85 8.54 3.64
N ASP A 133 -1.75 8.23 2.96
CA ASP A 133 -1.15 6.90 2.93
C ASP A 133 -0.77 6.42 4.33
N THR A 134 -0.16 7.31 5.12
CA THR A 134 0.22 7.04 6.52
C THR A 134 -1.01 6.80 7.39
N LEU A 135 -2.12 7.52 7.19
CA LEU A 135 -3.37 7.27 7.92
C LEU A 135 -3.95 5.88 7.59
N GLY A 136 -3.87 5.45 6.33
CA GLY A 136 -4.22 4.09 5.92
C GLY A 136 -3.43 3.02 6.68
N ILE A 137 -2.10 3.19 6.73
CA ILE A 137 -1.17 2.31 7.46
C ILE A 137 -1.52 2.26 8.95
N LEU A 138 -1.71 3.41 9.60
CA LEU A 138 -2.04 3.47 11.02
C LEU A 138 -3.39 2.83 11.36
N THR A 139 -4.33 2.83 10.42
CA THR A 139 -5.65 2.20 10.61
C THR A 139 -5.51 0.69 10.85
N ILE A 140 -4.59 0.03 10.15
CA ILE A 140 -4.29 -1.40 10.36
C ILE A 140 -3.72 -1.65 11.75
N TYR A 141 -2.75 -0.83 12.18
CA TYR A 141 -2.21 -0.90 13.53
C TYR A 141 -3.29 -0.82 14.61
N ILE A 142 -4.17 0.19 14.50
CA ILE A 142 -5.26 0.41 15.46
C ILE A 142 -6.23 -0.78 15.46
N THR A 143 -6.59 -1.27 14.27
CA THR A 143 -7.54 -2.37 14.08
C THR A 143 -7.03 -3.65 14.75
N ILE A 144 -5.81 -4.07 14.42
CA ILE A 144 -5.21 -5.29 14.97
C ILE A 144 -5.02 -5.19 16.48
N LYS A 145 -4.57 -4.03 16.97
CA LYS A 145 -4.40 -3.82 18.41
C LYS A 145 -5.73 -3.88 19.17
N THR A 146 -6.81 -3.40 18.55
CA THR A 146 -8.16 -3.44 19.14
C THR A 146 -8.68 -4.88 19.20
N LEU A 147 -8.57 -5.62 18.10
CA LEU A 147 -8.96 -7.03 18.03
C LEU A 147 -8.22 -7.89 19.06
N ASN A 148 -6.89 -7.74 19.15
CA ASN A 148 -6.09 -8.47 20.13
C ASN A 148 -6.47 -8.14 21.58
N LYS A 149 -6.93 -6.91 21.85
CA LYS A 149 -7.39 -6.52 23.20
C LYS A 149 -8.75 -7.13 23.55
N GLU A 150 -9.62 -7.33 22.58
CA GLU A 150 -10.92 -7.99 22.77
C GLU A 150 -10.75 -9.48 23.05
N ASP A 151 -9.81 -10.15 22.37
CA ASP A 151 -9.52 -11.56 22.61
C ASP A 151 -8.98 -11.83 24.02
N GLN A 152 -8.23 -10.89 24.61
CA GLN A 152 -7.73 -11.00 26.00
C GLN A 152 -8.80 -10.74 27.06
N LYS A 153 -10.00 -10.26 26.68
CA LYS A 153 -11.11 -9.99 27.61
C LYS A 153 -12.14 -11.12 27.66
N LYS A 154 -12.08 -12.09 26.75
CA LYS A 154 -12.95 -13.28 26.72
C LYS A 154 -12.29 -14.43 27.48
#